data_AF-A0A849AGY3-F1
#
_entry.id   AF-A0A849AGY3-F1
#
_cell.length_a   1.000
_cell.length_b   1.000
_cell.length_c   1.000
_cell.angle_alpha   90.00
_cell.angle_beta   90.00
_cell.angle_gamma   90.00
#
_symmetry.space_group_name_H-M   'P 1'
#
loop_
_entity.id
_entity.type
_entity.pdbx_description
1 polymer ?
#
loop_
_entity_poly.entity_id
_entity_poly.type
_entity_poly.pdbx_seq_one_letter_code
_entity_poly.pdbx_strand_id
1 'polypeptide(L)'
;MIHATTSACSPTPSRSCCVADRSVHDVSRSLAPLAATGRRVWVHTAQQSDLAAYQVAVQQSAARIGQWNPVNPADLQWHLERQTEDHRTFLIHAMDAAGSHGIVGKVNVTNVVRGRFQNGVIGYDSYDPYVGTGLFAEGLRLVIDLAFAEAPRGMGLHRIEANVRPGNSPSSGVLRSLGFRREGYVQHMLWLPGADGSQWRDHIPHAVTREEWPAAPYAAQRWPRIALLVKEIPGTHLGARLAEESGLPLLSEGIVERELGAQSGTGAALWALLGSSPVGGVVELRDPQPALAFEGLRRAGFDPARVPQVGCSLGFGVSLPIDPGRPVDDRSVAHLALRARAAFA
;
A
#
# COMPACT_ATOMS: atom_id res chain seq x y z
N MET A 1 -16.80 -36.03 18.27
CA MET A 1 -18.18 -36.52 18.11
C MET A 1 -18.90 -36.28 19.42
N ILE A 2 -19.67 -35.20 19.51
CA ILE A 2 -20.43 -34.85 20.72
C ILE A 2 -21.89 -35.17 20.39
N HIS A 3 -22.44 -36.15 21.11
CA HIS A 3 -23.80 -36.63 20.98
C HIS A 3 -24.80 -35.57 21.50
N ALA A 4 -25.80 -35.26 20.68
CA ALA A 4 -26.98 -34.51 21.09
C ALA A 4 -27.97 -35.47 21.76
N THR A 5 -28.31 -35.22 23.02
CA THR A 5 -29.48 -35.82 23.69
C THR A 5 -30.57 -34.76 23.80
N THR A 6 -31.62 -34.93 23.01
CA THR A 6 -32.87 -34.19 23.09
C THR A 6 -33.74 -34.79 24.20
N SER A 7 -34.02 -34.01 25.25
CA SER A 7 -35.05 -34.32 26.23
C SER A 7 -36.16 -33.29 26.11
N ALA A 8 -37.36 -33.75 25.75
CA ALA A 8 -38.58 -32.96 25.76
C ALA A 8 -39.09 -32.81 27.20
N CYS A 9 -39.61 -31.64 27.56
CA CYS A 9 -40.41 -31.46 28.77
C CYS A 9 -41.57 -30.49 28.50
N SER A 10 -42.77 -30.95 28.86
CA SER A 10 -44.10 -30.39 28.62
C SER A 10 -44.38 -29.07 29.39
N PRO A 11 -45.45 -28.32 29.05
CA PRO A 11 -45.69 -26.97 29.54
C PRO A 11 -46.60 -26.92 30.78
N THR A 12 -46.36 -25.99 31.69
CA THR A 12 -47.40 -25.47 32.62
C THR A 12 -46.95 -24.11 33.20
N PRO A 13 -47.90 -23.24 33.61
CA PRO A 13 -47.78 -21.79 33.46
C PRO A 13 -47.47 -21.03 34.76
N SER A 14 -47.25 -19.73 34.56
CA SER A 14 -47.26 -18.64 35.55
C SER A 14 -45.96 -18.40 36.32
N ARG A 15 -45.29 -17.31 35.93
CA ARG A 15 -44.81 -16.29 36.87
C ARG A 15 -44.68 -14.97 36.10
N SER A 16 -45.39 -13.98 36.60
CA SER A 16 -45.28 -12.56 36.22
C SER A 16 -43.81 -12.16 36.18
N CYS A 17 -43.26 -11.98 34.98
CA CYS A 17 -42.05 -11.20 34.80
C CYS A 17 -42.50 -9.75 34.68
N CYS A 18 -42.25 -9.00 35.75
CA CYS A 18 -42.27 -7.55 35.74
C CYS A 18 -41.53 -7.05 34.50
N VAL A 19 -42.27 -6.43 33.57
CA VAL A 19 -41.67 -5.58 32.54
C VAL A 19 -41.09 -4.40 33.32
N ALA A 20 -39.79 -4.46 33.60
CA ALA A 20 -39.05 -3.30 34.04
C ALA A 20 -39.08 -2.32 32.88
N ASP A 21 -39.91 -1.29 33.04
CA ASP A 21 -39.93 -0.08 32.26
C ASP A 21 -38.49 0.46 32.19
N ARG A 22 -37.79 0.18 31.09
CA ARG A 22 -36.54 0.87 30.77
C ARG A 22 -36.95 2.23 30.28
N SER A 23 -37.16 3.14 31.23
CA SER A 23 -37.05 4.56 30.96
C SER A 23 -35.73 4.77 30.25
N VAL A 24 -35.82 5.20 29.00
CA VAL A 24 -34.68 5.66 28.22
C VAL A 24 -34.18 6.88 28.97
N HIS A 25 -33.16 6.69 29.80
CA HIS A 25 -32.39 7.79 30.33
C HIS A 25 -31.67 8.44 29.15
N ASP A 26 -32.35 9.45 28.59
CA ASP A 26 -31.75 10.53 27.82
C ASP A 26 -30.72 11.23 28.72
N VAL A 27 -29.51 10.68 28.73
CA VAL A 27 -28.33 11.41 29.15
C VAL A 27 -27.63 11.79 27.85
N SER A 28 -28.08 12.89 27.25
CA SER A 28 -27.30 13.67 26.28
C SER A 28 -25.99 14.10 26.94
N ARG A 29 -25.02 13.18 27.03
CA ARG A 29 -23.62 13.54 27.19
C ARG A 29 -23.19 14.07 25.83
N SER A 30 -22.85 15.35 25.77
CA SER A 30 -22.21 15.90 24.58
C SER A 30 -20.97 15.05 24.28
N LEU A 31 -20.92 14.49 23.08
CA LEU A 31 -19.80 13.65 22.67
C LEU A 31 -18.54 14.51 22.59
N ALA A 32 -17.57 14.23 23.45
CA ALA A 32 -16.34 15.03 23.48
C ALA A 32 -15.60 14.92 22.12
N PRO A 33 -15.27 16.05 21.48
CA PRO A 33 -14.48 16.04 20.25
C PRO A 33 -13.08 15.50 20.57
N LEU A 34 -12.54 14.70 19.65
CA LEU A 34 -11.18 14.18 19.75
C LEU A 34 -10.34 14.87 18.68
N ALA A 35 -9.14 15.30 19.05
CA ALA A 35 -8.20 15.92 18.13
C ALA A 35 -6.76 15.63 18.52
N ALA A 36 -5.88 15.63 17.54
CA ALA A 36 -4.44 15.48 17.74
C ALA A 36 -3.67 16.22 16.64
N THR A 37 -2.47 16.68 16.99
CA THR A 37 -1.63 17.48 16.10
C THR A 37 -0.30 16.78 15.86
N GLY A 38 0.01 16.54 14.59
CA GLY A 38 1.29 16.04 14.13
C GLY A 38 2.21 17.16 13.65
N ARG A 39 3.23 16.79 12.87
CA ARG A 39 4.22 17.75 12.36
C ARG A 39 3.72 18.49 11.13
N ARG A 40 3.02 17.78 10.24
CA ARG A 40 2.53 18.33 8.95
C ARG A 40 1.02 18.25 8.79
N VAL A 41 0.35 17.55 9.70
CA VAL A 41 -1.10 17.37 9.69
C VAL A 41 -1.67 17.52 11.09
N TRP A 42 -2.94 17.83 11.18
CA TRP A 42 -3.73 17.70 12.39
C TRP A 42 -5.01 16.92 12.06
N VAL A 43 -5.58 16.27 13.08
CA VAL A 43 -6.78 15.46 12.95
C VAL A 43 -7.81 15.89 13.98
N HIS A 44 -9.08 15.81 13.62
CA HIS A 44 -10.18 16.01 14.55
C HIS A 44 -11.41 15.19 14.15
N THR A 45 -12.27 14.89 15.12
CA THR A 45 -13.61 14.32 14.84
C THR A 45 -14.40 15.32 14.01
N ALA A 46 -15.00 14.86 12.92
CA ALA A 46 -15.70 15.68 11.95
C ALA A 46 -16.76 16.59 12.59
N GLN A 47 -16.88 17.79 12.03
CA GLN A 47 -17.77 18.85 12.49
C GLN A 47 -18.54 19.45 11.30
N GLN A 48 -19.59 20.22 11.60
CA GLN A 48 -20.41 20.87 10.57
C GLN A 48 -19.59 21.80 9.66
N SER A 49 -18.56 22.45 10.20
CA SER A 49 -17.67 23.36 9.46
C SER A 49 -16.86 22.66 8.37
N ASP A 50 -16.72 21.34 8.42
CA ASP A 50 -15.90 20.60 7.46
C ASP A 50 -16.63 20.30 6.15
N LEU A 51 -17.97 20.38 6.13
CA LEU A 51 -18.80 19.87 5.03
C LEU A 51 -18.43 20.46 3.66
N ALA A 52 -18.26 21.78 3.59
CA ALA A 52 -17.99 22.45 2.32
C ALA A 52 -16.63 22.04 1.75
N ALA A 53 -15.58 22.04 2.58
CA ALA A 53 -14.25 21.61 2.16
C ALA A 53 -14.23 20.12 1.79
N TYR A 54 -14.95 19.29 2.56
CA TYR A 54 -15.05 17.86 2.31
C TYR A 54 -15.70 17.55 0.95
N GLN A 55 -16.81 18.22 0.64
CA GLN A 55 -17.50 18.08 -0.64
C GLN A 55 -16.55 18.33 -1.82
N VAL A 56 -15.75 19.41 -1.73
CA VAL A 56 -14.75 19.74 -2.76
C VAL A 56 -13.67 18.65 -2.86
N ALA A 57 -13.16 18.18 -1.72
CA ALA A 57 -12.13 17.14 -1.68
C ALA A 57 -12.59 15.83 -2.34
N VAL A 58 -13.81 15.38 -2.04
CA VAL A 58 -14.40 14.16 -2.61
C VAL A 58 -14.67 14.32 -4.10
N GLN A 59 -15.22 15.46 -4.53
CA GLN A 59 -15.48 15.73 -5.95
C GLN A 59 -14.20 15.72 -6.78
N GLN A 60 -13.14 16.37 -6.30
CA GLN A 60 -11.84 16.41 -7.00
C GLN A 60 -11.17 15.03 -7.06
N SER A 61 -11.43 14.17 -6.07
CA SER A 61 -10.85 12.84 -5.97
C SER A 61 -11.71 11.72 -6.57
N ALA A 62 -12.87 12.06 -7.13
CA ALA A 62 -13.93 11.11 -7.49
C ALA A 62 -13.45 10.01 -8.43
N ALA A 63 -12.71 10.35 -9.48
CA ALA A 63 -12.23 9.39 -10.47
C ALA A 63 -11.30 8.32 -9.86
N ARG A 64 -10.43 8.72 -8.92
CA ARG A 64 -9.50 7.81 -8.25
C ARG A 64 -10.20 6.97 -7.18
N ILE A 65 -11.04 7.59 -6.35
CA ILE A 65 -11.77 6.90 -5.28
C ILE A 65 -12.76 5.90 -5.89
N GLY A 66 -13.44 6.27 -6.96
CA GLY A 66 -14.45 5.46 -7.66
C GLY A 66 -13.94 4.10 -8.17
N GLN A 67 -12.63 3.91 -8.27
CA GLN A 67 -12.02 2.61 -8.59
C GLN A 67 -12.18 1.57 -7.47
N TRP A 68 -12.29 2.04 -6.22
CA TRP A 68 -12.24 1.20 -5.02
C TRP A 68 -13.49 1.32 -4.17
N ASN A 69 -14.08 2.52 -4.07
CA ASN A 69 -15.18 2.84 -3.19
C ASN A 69 -16.28 3.65 -3.91
N PRO A 70 -17.54 3.58 -3.45
CA PRO A 70 -18.57 4.53 -3.86
C PRO A 70 -18.14 5.97 -3.55
N VAL A 71 -18.47 6.89 -4.45
CA VAL A 71 -18.18 8.32 -4.28
C VAL A 71 -19.47 9.06 -3.96
N ASN A 72 -19.54 9.66 -2.77
CA ASN A 72 -20.65 10.52 -2.38
C ASN A 72 -20.11 11.76 -1.65
N PRO A 73 -20.05 12.93 -2.32
CA PRO A 73 -19.59 14.17 -1.69
C PRO A 73 -20.43 14.64 -0.50
N ALA A 74 -21.67 14.16 -0.36
CA ALA A 74 -22.59 14.58 0.69
C ALA A 74 -22.66 13.62 1.89
N ASP A 75 -21.91 12.52 1.90
CA ASP A 75 -22.01 11.50 2.94
C ASP A 75 -21.52 11.95 4.33
N LEU A 76 -20.71 13.02 4.42
CA LEU A 76 -20.22 13.49 5.71
C LEU A 76 -21.36 13.96 6.64
N GLN A 77 -22.42 14.54 6.10
CA GLN A 77 -23.61 14.91 6.88
C GLN A 77 -24.22 13.69 7.60
N TRP A 78 -24.32 12.56 6.90
CA TRP A 78 -24.82 11.30 7.46
C TRP A 78 -23.92 10.77 8.59
N HIS A 79 -22.61 10.97 8.48
CA HIS A 79 -21.63 10.60 9.51
C HIS A 79 -21.71 11.49 10.75
N LEU A 80 -21.89 12.80 10.57
CA LEU A 80 -22.06 13.75 11.68
C LEU A 80 -23.24 13.36 12.58
N GLU A 81 -24.36 12.97 11.97
CA GLU A 81 -25.58 12.55 12.67
C GLU A 81 -25.44 11.22 13.43
N ARG A 82 -24.39 10.43 13.14
CA ARG A 82 -24.15 9.09 13.71
C ARG A 82 -22.96 9.02 14.64
N GLN A 83 -22.32 10.14 14.93
CA GLN A 83 -21.21 10.19 15.85
C GLN A 83 -21.64 9.71 17.24
N THR A 84 -20.92 8.73 17.77
CA THR A 84 -21.10 8.19 19.13
C THR A 84 -19.74 7.85 19.74
N GLU A 85 -19.71 7.36 20.98
CA GLU A 85 -18.49 6.80 21.59
C GLU A 85 -17.88 5.65 20.78
N ASP A 86 -18.72 4.97 19.98
CA ASP A 86 -18.43 3.73 19.26
C ASP A 86 -18.48 3.89 17.73
N HIS A 87 -18.72 5.11 17.26
CA HIS A 87 -18.72 5.49 15.84
C HIS A 87 -18.12 6.89 15.73
N ARG A 88 -16.88 6.99 15.28
CA ARG A 88 -16.19 8.28 15.10
C ARG A 88 -15.71 8.45 13.68
N THR A 89 -16.02 9.60 13.08
CA THR A 89 -15.44 10.01 11.80
C THR A 89 -14.42 11.10 12.08
N PHE A 90 -13.20 10.92 11.60
CA PHE A 90 -12.10 11.87 11.71
C PHE A 90 -11.77 12.45 10.34
N LEU A 91 -11.45 13.74 10.31
CA LEU A 91 -10.80 14.37 9.17
C LEU A 91 -9.34 14.66 9.48
N ILE A 92 -8.50 14.47 8.46
CA ILE A 92 -7.08 14.80 8.47
C ILE A 92 -6.91 16.05 7.63
N HIS A 93 -6.32 17.10 8.21
CA HIS A 93 -6.03 18.36 7.53
C HIS A 93 -4.52 18.56 7.42
N ALA A 94 -4.08 19.12 6.30
CA ALA A 94 -2.72 19.59 6.15
C ALA A 94 -2.50 20.87 6.98
N MET A 95 -1.30 21.02 7.56
CA MET A 95 -0.86 22.29 8.14
C MET A 95 -0.68 23.34 7.04
N ASP A 96 0.06 22.95 6.00
CA ASP A 96 0.27 23.74 4.79
C ASP A 96 -0.71 23.28 3.72
N ALA A 97 -1.88 23.94 3.66
CA ALA A 97 -2.92 23.58 2.72
C ALA A 97 -2.45 23.81 1.27
N ALA A 98 -2.58 22.77 0.46
CA ALA A 98 -2.47 22.82 -0.99
C ALA A 98 -3.85 22.66 -1.63
N GLY A 99 -4.05 23.27 -2.80
CA GLY A 99 -5.35 23.25 -3.48
C GLY A 99 -6.43 24.03 -2.73
N SER A 100 -7.68 23.61 -2.87
CA SER A 100 -8.86 24.41 -2.47
C SER A 100 -9.58 23.94 -1.19
N HIS A 101 -9.17 22.84 -0.57
CA HIS A 101 -9.93 22.24 0.55
C HIS A 101 -9.12 21.88 1.81
N GLY A 102 -7.79 21.74 1.75
CA GLY A 102 -6.97 21.46 2.95
C GLY A 102 -7.10 20.04 3.55
N ILE A 103 -8.14 19.28 3.20
CA ILE A 103 -8.40 17.94 3.74
C ILE A 103 -7.55 16.88 3.03
N VAL A 104 -6.68 16.22 3.78
CA VAL A 104 -5.81 15.13 3.35
C VAL A 104 -6.56 13.80 3.26
N GLY A 105 -7.52 13.56 4.15
CA GLY A 105 -8.31 12.33 4.14
C GLY A 105 -9.39 12.27 5.22
N LYS A 106 -10.25 11.26 5.11
CA LYS A 106 -11.29 10.89 6.08
C LYS A 106 -10.99 9.50 6.63
N VAL A 107 -11.19 9.29 7.92
CA VAL A 107 -11.10 7.98 8.58
C VAL A 107 -12.33 7.76 9.44
N ASN A 108 -13.07 6.69 9.16
CA ASN A 108 -14.19 6.23 9.97
C ASN A 108 -13.70 5.10 10.88
N VAL A 109 -13.85 5.24 12.20
CA VAL A 109 -13.71 4.15 13.18
C VAL A 109 -15.12 3.70 13.55
N THR A 110 -15.53 2.54 13.06
CA THR A 110 -16.90 2.00 13.18
C THR A 110 -16.87 0.54 13.61
N ASN A 111 -18.04 -0.10 13.70
CA ASN A 111 -18.19 -1.50 14.12
C ASN A 111 -17.42 -1.80 15.42
N VAL A 112 -17.49 -0.86 16.37
CA VAL A 112 -16.82 -1.00 17.66
C VAL A 112 -17.57 -2.04 18.50
N VAL A 113 -16.85 -3.06 18.96
CA VAL A 113 -17.37 -4.02 19.95
C VAL A 113 -16.61 -3.85 21.26
N ARG A 114 -17.35 -3.49 22.31
CA ARG A 114 -16.84 -3.27 23.66
C ARG A 114 -16.67 -4.58 24.44
N GLY A 115 -16.28 -4.47 25.71
CA GLY A 115 -16.19 -5.59 26.64
C GLY A 115 -14.90 -6.37 26.45
N ARG A 116 -14.98 -7.65 26.07
CA ARG A 116 -13.79 -8.51 25.93
C ARG A 116 -13.08 -8.37 24.59
N PHE A 117 -13.71 -7.77 23.59
CA PHE A 117 -13.09 -7.61 22.27
C PHE A 117 -12.36 -6.28 22.13
N GLN A 118 -12.99 -5.17 22.58
CA GLN A 118 -12.45 -3.81 22.50
C GLN A 118 -11.84 -3.50 21.13
N ASN A 119 -12.55 -3.87 20.06
CA ASN A 119 -12.09 -3.68 18.69
C ASN A 119 -12.85 -2.54 18.00
N GLY A 120 -12.25 -1.97 16.96
CA GLY A 120 -12.93 -1.14 15.97
C GLY A 120 -12.42 -1.45 14.57
N VAL A 121 -13.24 -1.17 13.55
CA VAL A 121 -12.89 -1.32 12.13
C VAL A 121 -12.73 0.07 11.52
N ILE A 122 -11.64 0.28 10.79
CA ILE A 122 -11.40 1.51 10.05
C ILE A 122 -11.72 1.36 8.56
N GLY A 123 -12.43 2.37 8.04
CA GLY A 123 -12.54 2.64 6.61
C GLY A 123 -12.03 4.05 6.33
N TYR A 124 -11.32 4.26 5.22
CA TYR A 124 -10.69 5.54 4.97
C TYR A 124 -10.53 5.85 3.48
N ASP A 125 -10.48 7.15 3.19
CA ASP A 125 -10.17 7.70 1.88
C ASP A 125 -9.14 8.83 2.04
N SER A 126 -8.18 8.89 1.12
CA SER A 126 -7.28 10.04 0.97
C SER A 126 -7.72 10.89 -0.21
N TYR A 127 -7.49 12.19 -0.15
CA TYR A 127 -7.91 13.13 -1.18
C TYR A 127 -6.73 13.76 -1.93
N ASP A 128 -6.93 14.01 -3.22
CA ASP A 128 -5.99 14.78 -4.04
C ASP A 128 -5.99 16.24 -3.58
N PRO A 129 -4.89 17.00 -3.69
CA PRO A 129 -3.60 16.62 -4.29
C PRO A 129 -2.64 15.94 -3.29
N TYR A 130 -3.10 15.51 -2.10
CA TYR A 130 -2.23 15.05 -1.02
C TYR A 130 -1.77 13.59 -1.15
N VAL A 131 -2.26 12.87 -2.15
CA VAL A 131 -1.90 11.46 -2.40
C VAL A 131 -0.40 11.34 -2.67
N GLY A 132 0.25 10.31 -2.09
CA GLY A 132 1.67 10.06 -2.27
C GLY A 132 2.64 10.96 -1.48
N THR A 133 2.13 11.99 -0.78
CA THR A 133 2.96 12.92 0.02
C THR A 133 3.35 12.38 1.42
N GLY A 134 2.77 11.26 1.82
CA GLY A 134 2.89 10.68 3.16
C GLY A 134 2.10 11.40 4.25
N LEU A 135 1.36 12.48 3.94
CA LEU A 135 0.53 13.20 4.92
C LEU A 135 -0.62 12.35 5.46
N PHE A 136 -1.27 11.56 4.59
CA PHE A 136 -2.35 10.68 5.01
C PHE A 136 -1.88 9.64 6.02
N ALA A 137 -0.71 9.01 5.79
CA ALA A 137 -0.15 8.03 6.72
C ALA A 137 0.20 8.67 8.08
N GLU A 138 0.72 9.91 8.08
CA GLU A 138 0.97 10.66 9.31
C GLU A 138 -0.34 10.94 10.08
N GLY A 139 -1.41 11.33 9.39
CA GLY A 139 -2.71 11.60 10.01
C GLY A 139 -3.40 10.33 10.51
N LEU A 140 -3.34 9.24 9.73
CA LEU A 140 -3.89 7.95 10.16
C LEU A 140 -3.18 7.44 11.42
N ARG A 141 -1.88 7.69 11.58
CA ARG A 141 -1.15 7.40 12.84
C ARG A 141 -1.78 8.11 14.03
N LEU A 142 -2.09 9.40 13.89
CA LEU A 142 -2.75 10.18 14.95
C LEU A 142 -4.17 9.67 15.26
N VAL A 143 -4.92 9.24 14.25
CA VAL A 143 -6.26 8.65 14.47
C VAL A 143 -6.15 7.33 15.24
N ILE A 144 -5.16 6.50 14.95
CA ILE A 144 -4.92 5.25 15.70
C ILE A 144 -4.44 5.54 17.12
N ASP A 145 -3.59 6.54 17.33
CA ASP A 145 -3.21 7.03 18.67
C ASP A 145 -4.47 7.38 19.49
N LEU A 146 -5.41 8.13 18.90
CA LEU A 146 -6.70 8.48 19.52
C LEU A 146 -7.61 7.27 19.72
N ALA A 147 -7.58 6.28 18.83
CA ALA A 147 -8.38 5.09 18.97
C ALA A 147 -7.97 4.24 20.17
N PHE A 148 -6.65 4.13 20.44
CA PHE A 148 -6.12 3.37 21.57
C PHE A 148 -6.03 4.15 22.89
N ALA A 149 -5.96 5.48 22.83
CA ALA A 149 -5.93 6.30 24.04
C ALA A 149 -7.18 6.10 24.90
N GLU A 150 -7.01 6.04 26.21
CA GLU A 150 -8.10 5.84 27.17
C GLU A 150 -9.15 6.94 27.08
N ALA A 151 -10.43 6.58 27.30
CA ALA A 151 -11.49 7.56 27.47
C ALA A 151 -11.22 8.44 28.71
N PRO A 152 -11.52 9.76 28.66
CA PRO A 152 -12.15 10.50 27.56
C PRO A 152 -11.16 11.07 26.53
N ARG A 153 -9.84 10.81 26.65
CA ARG A 153 -8.81 11.35 25.74
C ARG A 153 -8.79 10.67 24.37
N GLY A 154 -9.38 9.48 24.29
CA GLY A 154 -9.52 8.70 23.06
C GLY A 154 -10.71 7.75 23.13
N MET A 155 -10.67 6.70 22.32
CA MET A 155 -11.76 5.72 22.22
C MET A 155 -11.58 4.50 23.13
N GLY A 156 -10.42 4.31 23.77
CA GLY A 156 -10.16 3.21 24.70
C GLY A 156 -10.23 1.82 24.06
N LEU A 157 -9.89 1.70 22.78
CA LEU A 157 -9.86 0.43 22.08
C LEU A 157 -8.55 -0.33 22.36
N HIS A 158 -8.59 -1.64 22.20
CA HIS A 158 -7.43 -2.52 22.25
C HIS A 158 -6.98 -2.90 20.84
N ARG A 159 -7.89 -2.93 19.86
CA ARG A 159 -7.61 -3.43 18.52
C ARG A 159 -8.24 -2.58 17.43
N ILE A 160 -7.51 -2.36 16.35
CA ILE A 160 -8.01 -1.72 15.12
C ILE A 160 -7.81 -2.64 13.93
N GLU A 161 -8.86 -2.80 13.14
CA GLU A 161 -8.88 -3.61 11.93
C GLU A 161 -9.12 -2.76 10.68
N ALA A 162 -8.51 -3.11 9.56
CA ALA A 162 -8.72 -2.49 8.26
C ALA A 162 -8.84 -3.57 7.19
N ASN A 163 -9.90 -3.55 6.40
CA ASN A 163 -10.17 -4.55 5.38
C ASN A 163 -9.89 -3.97 4.00
N VAL A 164 -8.93 -4.55 3.28
CA VAL A 164 -8.46 -3.99 2.00
C VAL A 164 -8.73 -4.96 0.86
N ARG A 165 -9.38 -4.46 -0.21
CA ARG A 165 -9.61 -5.25 -1.41
C ARG A 165 -8.27 -5.71 -2.03
N PRO A 166 -8.13 -6.99 -2.46
CA PRO A 166 -6.97 -7.45 -3.21
C PRO A 166 -6.67 -6.55 -4.42
N GLY A 167 -5.40 -6.27 -4.66
CA GLY A 167 -4.97 -5.36 -5.74
C GLY A 167 -4.96 -3.87 -5.38
N ASN A 168 -5.58 -3.45 -4.27
CA ASN A 168 -5.46 -2.08 -3.76
C ASN A 168 -4.11 -1.90 -3.02
N SER A 169 -3.04 -1.88 -3.83
CA SER A 169 -1.66 -1.73 -3.39
C SER A 169 -1.41 -0.44 -2.62
N PRO A 170 -2.01 0.72 -2.97
CA PRO A 170 -1.88 1.94 -2.18
C PRO A 170 -2.38 1.79 -0.74
N SER A 171 -3.63 1.32 -0.55
CA SER A 171 -4.21 1.12 0.79
C SER A 171 -3.42 0.11 1.61
N SER A 172 -3.10 -1.05 1.01
CA SER A 172 -2.27 -2.06 1.68
C SER A 172 -0.88 -1.52 2.02
N GLY A 173 -0.31 -0.65 1.19
CA GLY A 173 0.97 0.00 1.41
C GLY A 173 0.98 0.92 2.63
N VAL A 174 -0.08 1.71 2.84
CA VAL A 174 -0.23 2.54 4.04
C VAL A 174 -0.32 1.68 5.29
N LEU A 175 -1.12 0.60 5.28
CA LEU A 175 -1.23 -0.27 6.44
C LEU A 175 0.10 -0.95 6.79
N ARG A 176 0.86 -1.39 5.77
CA ARG A 176 2.22 -1.93 5.96
C ARG A 176 3.19 -0.89 6.51
N SER A 177 3.12 0.37 6.06
CA SER A 177 4.00 1.43 6.56
C SER A 177 3.68 1.82 8.01
N LEU A 178 2.47 1.50 8.49
CA LEU A 178 2.05 1.66 9.89
C LEU A 178 2.18 0.37 10.72
N GLY A 179 2.70 -0.71 10.14
CA GLY A 179 2.97 -1.96 10.86
C GLY A 179 1.77 -2.87 11.09
N PHE A 180 0.63 -2.67 10.41
CA PHE A 180 -0.52 -3.56 10.52
C PHE A 180 -0.20 -4.95 10.01
N ARG A 181 -0.43 -5.98 10.81
CA ARG A 181 -0.29 -7.38 10.40
C ARG A 181 -1.43 -7.77 9.47
N ARG A 182 -1.11 -8.49 8.40
CA ARG A 182 -2.11 -9.15 7.57
C ARG A 182 -2.56 -10.44 8.26
N GLU A 183 -3.86 -10.63 8.44
CA GLU A 183 -4.38 -11.74 9.25
C GLU A 183 -5.17 -12.79 8.47
N GLY A 184 -5.59 -12.50 7.23
CA GLY A 184 -6.33 -13.50 6.46
C GLY A 184 -6.76 -13.08 5.08
N TYR A 185 -7.81 -13.75 4.59
CA TYR A 185 -8.51 -13.48 3.34
C TYR A 185 -9.99 -13.80 3.54
N VAL A 186 -10.86 -12.84 3.25
CA VAL A 186 -12.30 -12.97 3.41
C VAL A 186 -12.94 -12.87 2.03
N GLN A 187 -13.53 -13.97 1.58
CA GLN A 187 -14.24 -14.03 0.30
C GLN A 187 -15.56 -13.27 0.38
N HIS A 188 -15.91 -12.56 -0.68
CA HIS A 188 -17.21 -11.91 -0.86
C HIS A 188 -17.64 -11.00 0.31
N MET A 189 -16.69 -10.24 0.87
CA MET A 189 -16.92 -9.46 2.10
C MET A 189 -17.84 -8.25 1.90
N LEU A 190 -17.61 -7.43 0.86
CA LEU A 190 -18.35 -6.18 0.66
C LEU A 190 -18.92 -6.08 -0.75
N TRP A 191 -20.17 -5.61 -0.86
CA TRP A 191 -20.79 -5.26 -2.13
C TRP A 191 -20.30 -3.88 -2.58
N LEU A 192 -19.43 -3.86 -3.60
CA LEU A 192 -18.76 -2.64 -4.04
C LEU A 192 -18.74 -2.50 -5.57
N PRO A 193 -18.79 -1.25 -6.10
CA PRO A 193 -18.61 -1.00 -7.52
C PRO A 193 -17.17 -1.31 -7.95
N GLY A 194 -16.97 -1.40 -9.27
CA GLY A 194 -15.66 -1.49 -9.92
C GLY A 194 -15.83 -1.55 -11.43
N ALA A 195 -14.73 -1.68 -12.16
CA ALA A 195 -14.71 -1.64 -13.63
C ALA A 195 -15.58 -2.73 -14.29
N ASP A 196 -15.77 -3.86 -13.60
CA ASP A 196 -16.57 -5.03 -13.98
C ASP A 196 -18.01 -4.99 -13.42
N GLY A 197 -18.45 -3.84 -12.88
CA GLY A 197 -19.78 -3.68 -12.28
C GLY A 197 -19.76 -3.77 -10.75
N SER A 198 -20.95 -3.85 -10.13
CA SER A 198 -21.08 -4.01 -8.68
C SER A 198 -21.24 -5.49 -8.34
N GLN A 199 -20.43 -5.98 -7.40
CA GLN A 199 -20.48 -7.37 -6.94
C GLN A 199 -19.93 -7.48 -5.53
N TRP A 200 -20.12 -8.65 -4.90
CA TRP A 200 -19.40 -8.98 -3.67
C TRP A 200 -17.90 -9.14 -3.97
N ARG A 201 -17.08 -8.45 -3.19
CA ARG A 201 -15.63 -8.39 -3.39
C ARG A 201 -14.88 -8.90 -2.18
N ASP A 202 -13.84 -9.67 -2.46
CA ASP A 202 -12.94 -10.21 -1.47
C ASP A 202 -12.12 -9.10 -0.79
N HIS A 203 -11.73 -9.34 0.46
CA HIS A 203 -10.94 -8.40 1.26
C HIS A 203 -9.87 -9.14 2.06
N ILE A 204 -8.80 -8.42 2.36
CA ILE A 204 -7.67 -8.88 3.16
C ILE A 204 -7.72 -8.11 4.48
N PRO A 205 -8.08 -8.77 5.60
CA PRO A 205 -8.04 -8.16 6.91
C PRO A 205 -6.60 -7.86 7.33
N HIS A 206 -6.42 -6.66 7.84
CA HIS A 206 -5.21 -6.20 8.49
C HIS A 206 -5.59 -5.71 9.89
N ALA A 207 -4.71 -5.90 10.86
CA ALA A 207 -4.96 -5.41 12.21
C ALA A 207 -3.70 -4.98 12.94
N VAL A 208 -3.90 -4.16 13.96
CA VAL A 208 -2.88 -3.81 14.96
C VAL A 208 -3.56 -3.74 16.33
N THR A 209 -2.84 -4.18 17.35
CA THR A 209 -3.26 -4.11 18.75
C THR A 209 -2.52 -3.00 19.49
N ARG A 210 -3.05 -2.61 20.66
CA ARG A 210 -2.49 -1.55 21.49
C ARG A 210 -1.08 -1.87 21.96
N GLU A 211 -0.78 -3.12 22.27
CA GLU A 211 0.53 -3.61 22.71
C GLU A 211 1.57 -3.53 21.59
N GLU A 212 1.11 -3.65 20.35
CA GLU A 212 1.95 -3.51 19.17
C GLU A 212 2.16 -2.03 18.81
N TRP A 213 1.37 -1.10 19.34
CA TRP A 213 1.33 0.28 18.86
C TRP A 213 2.24 1.23 19.68
N PRO A 214 3.10 2.04 19.02
CA PRO A 214 3.33 2.12 17.58
C PRO A 214 4.08 0.91 17.02
N ALA A 215 3.52 0.31 15.96
CA ALA A 215 4.08 -0.90 15.37
C ALA A 215 5.23 -0.60 14.42
N ALA A 216 6.18 -1.53 14.33
CA ALA A 216 7.26 -1.45 13.36
C ALA A 216 6.68 -1.55 11.94
N PRO A 217 7.01 -0.60 11.03
CA PRO A 217 6.67 -0.74 9.62
C PRO A 217 7.21 -2.04 9.05
N TYR A 218 6.58 -2.57 8.02
CA TYR A 218 7.11 -3.73 7.32
C TYR A 218 8.50 -3.38 6.84
N ALA A 219 9.48 -4.24 7.16
CA ALA A 219 10.78 -4.14 6.53
C ALA A 219 10.52 -4.10 5.02
N ALA A 220 10.98 -3.05 4.36
CA ALA A 220 10.97 -3.05 2.91
C ALA A 220 11.69 -4.33 2.51
N GLN A 221 10.98 -5.30 1.94
CA GLN A 221 11.59 -6.49 1.36
C GLN A 221 12.44 -5.99 0.20
N ARG A 222 13.66 -5.56 0.52
CA ARG A 222 14.71 -5.27 -0.42
C ARG A 222 15.40 -6.60 -0.64
N TRP A 223 14.80 -7.43 -1.49
CA TRP A 223 15.68 -8.30 -2.26
C TRP A 223 16.64 -7.36 -3.00
N PRO A 224 17.96 -7.58 -2.91
CA PRO A 224 18.90 -6.77 -3.65
C PRO A 224 18.48 -6.86 -5.12
N ARG A 225 18.09 -5.72 -5.71
CA ARG A 225 17.84 -5.62 -7.15
C ARG A 225 19.20 -5.78 -7.81
N ILE A 226 19.30 -6.70 -8.76
CA ILE A 226 20.55 -6.99 -9.47
C ILE A 226 20.45 -6.39 -10.86
N ALA A 227 21.44 -5.58 -11.25
CA ALA A 227 21.57 -5.09 -12.62
C ALA A 227 22.85 -5.65 -13.24
N LEU A 228 22.77 -6.10 -14.49
CA LEU A 228 23.95 -6.50 -15.26
C LEU A 228 23.95 -5.73 -16.57
N LEU A 229 25.01 -4.98 -16.85
CA LEU A 229 25.19 -4.37 -18.16
C LEU A 229 25.91 -5.35 -19.07
N VAL A 230 25.36 -5.58 -20.27
CA VAL A 230 25.90 -6.50 -21.25
C VAL A 230 26.03 -5.76 -22.58
N LYS A 231 27.21 -5.80 -23.19
CA LYS A 231 27.35 -5.39 -24.58
C LYS A 231 26.81 -6.49 -25.48
N GLU A 232 25.96 -6.14 -26.43
CA GLU A 232 25.48 -7.09 -27.43
C GLU A 232 26.67 -7.61 -28.26
N ILE A 233 26.78 -8.93 -28.35
CA ILE A 233 27.74 -9.61 -29.23
C ILE A 233 26.92 -10.41 -30.24
N PRO A 234 26.89 -9.97 -31.52
CA PRO A 234 26.07 -10.61 -32.55
C PRO A 234 26.28 -12.12 -32.62
N GLY A 235 25.18 -12.87 -32.72
CA GLY A 235 25.19 -14.34 -32.86
C GLY A 235 25.46 -15.14 -31.58
N THR A 236 25.76 -14.50 -30.46
CA THR A 236 26.04 -15.21 -29.18
C THR A 236 24.83 -15.32 -28.25
N HIS A 237 23.83 -14.45 -28.42
CA HIS A 237 22.68 -14.29 -27.53
C HIS A 237 23.06 -14.18 -26.04
N LEU A 238 24.21 -13.56 -25.77
CA LEU A 238 24.81 -13.53 -24.45
C LEU A 238 23.90 -12.88 -23.38
N GLY A 239 23.25 -11.75 -23.67
CA GLY A 239 22.35 -11.10 -22.72
C GLY A 239 21.18 -12.00 -22.34
N ALA A 240 20.58 -12.69 -23.32
CA ALA A 240 19.49 -13.64 -23.08
C ALA A 240 19.93 -14.83 -22.22
N ARG A 241 21.08 -15.42 -22.52
CA ARG A 241 21.61 -16.57 -21.77
C ARG A 241 22.01 -16.18 -20.34
N LEU A 242 22.55 -14.97 -20.14
CA LEU A 242 22.83 -14.44 -18.80
C LEU A 242 21.55 -14.13 -18.01
N ALA A 243 20.51 -13.63 -18.69
CA ALA A 243 19.21 -13.35 -18.08
C ALA A 243 18.56 -14.64 -17.58
N GLU A 244 18.54 -15.67 -18.43
CA GLU A 244 18.07 -17.02 -18.09
C GLU A 244 18.83 -17.58 -16.89
N GLU A 245 20.16 -17.62 -16.97
CA GLU A 245 20.98 -18.26 -15.94
C GLU A 245 21.01 -17.47 -14.62
N SER A 246 20.78 -16.16 -14.67
CA SER A 246 20.68 -15.32 -13.47
C SER A 246 19.27 -15.28 -12.88
N GLY A 247 18.25 -15.79 -13.59
CA GLY A 247 16.84 -15.64 -13.23
C GLY A 247 16.37 -14.18 -13.24
N LEU A 248 16.92 -13.36 -14.13
CA LEU A 248 16.63 -11.93 -14.25
C LEU A 248 15.92 -11.65 -15.58
N PRO A 249 15.04 -10.65 -15.66
CA PRO A 249 14.45 -10.25 -16.93
C PRO A 249 15.52 -9.66 -17.86
N LEU A 250 15.44 -9.99 -19.15
CA LEU A 250 16.24 -9.36 -20.20
C LEU A 250 15.57 -8.03 -20.62
N LEU A 251 16.35 -6.95 -20.58
CA LEU A 251 15.99 -5.62 -21.04
C LEU A 251 16.96 -5.25 -22.17
N SER A 252 16.57 -5.50 -23.42
CA SER A 252 17.43 -5.21 -24.59
C SER A 252 16.82 -4.15 -25.49
N GLU A 253 17.67 -3.32 -26.11
CA GLU A 253 17.24 -2.31 -27.08
C GLU A 253 16.42 -2.95 -28.22
N GLY A 254 16.84 -4.12 -28.71
CA GLY A 254 16.15 -4.82 -29.79
C GLY A 254 14.76 -5.35 -29.39
N ILE A 255 14.55 -5.73 -28.13
CA ILE A 255 13.20 -6.11 -27.64
C ILE A 255 12.32 -4.86 -27.54
N VAL A 256 12.83 -3.80 -26.93
CA VAL A 256 12.11 -2.53 -26.75
C VAL A 256 11.68 -1.94 -28.11
N GLU A 257 12.57 -1.96 -29.11
CA GLU A 257 12.26 -1.48 -30.46
C GLU A 257 11.20 -2.28 -31.19
N ARG A 258 11.17 -3.62 -31.00
CA ARG A 258 10.14 -4.47 -31.59
C ARG A 258 8.76 -4.23 -30.99
N GLU A 259 8.69 -4.06 -29.67
CA GLU A 259 7.42 -3.93 -28.95
C GLU A 259 6.86 -2.50 -28.98
N LEU A 260 7.73 -1.47 -28.97
CA LEU A 260 7.34 -0.06 -28.85
C LEU A 260 7.60 0.77 -30.13
N GLY A 261 8.24 0.18 -31.15
CA GLY A 261 8.65 0.85 -32.38
C GLY A 261 9.99 1.60 -32.25
N ALA A 262 10.72 1.72 -33.37
CA ALA A 262 11.99 2.45 -33.42
C ALA A 262 11.75 3.96 -33.35
N GLN A 263 11.71 4.52 -32.14
CA GLN A 263 11.67 5.97 -31.90
C GLN A 263 12.85 6.43 -31.05
N SER A 264 13.17 7.73 -31.15
CA SER A 264 14.14 8.43 -30.31
C SER A 264 13.72 8.34 -28.83
N GLY A 265 14.10 7.26 -28.14
CA GLY A 265 13.63 7.00 -26.77
C GLY A 265 13.92 5.60 -26.23
N THR A 266 14.37 4.66 -27.06
CA THR A 266 14.67 3.26 -26.67
C THR A 266 15.51 3.16 -25.40
N GLY A 267 16.58 3.95 -25.28
CA GLY A 267 17.44 3.95 -24.10
C GLY A 267 16.73 4.46 -22.83
N ALA A 268 15.91 5.51 -22.94
CA ALA A 268 15.17 6.04 -21.80
C ALA A 268 14.11 5.06 -21.29
N ALA A 269 13.40 4.37 -22.20
CA ALA A 269 12.44 3.34 -21.87
C ALA A 269 13.11 2.16 -21.14
N LEU A 270 14.30 1.76 -21.58
CA LEU A 270 15.06 0.66 -20.98
C LEU A 270 15.42 0.96 -19.50
N TRP A 271 15.90 2.17 -19.20
CA TRP A 271 16.21 2.57 -17.82
C TRP A 271 14.96 2.70 -16.95
N ALA A 272 13.83 3.15 -17.51
CA ALA A 272 12.56 3.22 -16.79
C ALA A 272 12.02 1.82 -16.45
N LEU A 273 12.15 0.85 -17.37
CA LEU A 273 11.82 -0.55 -17.13
C LEU A 273 12.71 -1.15 -16.03
N LEU A 274 14.03 -0.93 -16.10
CA LEU A 274 14.96 -1.36 -15.07
C LEU A 274 14.58 -0.75 -13.70
N GLY A 275 14.27 0.55 -13.67
CA GLY A 275 13.84 1.30 -12.49
C GLY A 275 12.56 0.75 -11.84
N SER A 276 11.65 0.24 -12.66
CA SER A 276 10.37 -0.32 -12.24
C SER A 276 10.44 -1.81 -11.88
N SER A 277 11.53 -2.50 -12.26
CA SER A 277 11.68 -3.93 -12.01
C SER A 277 11.93 -4.23 -10.53
N PRO A 278 11.12 -5.11 -9.89
CA PRO A 278 11.27 -5.47 -8.49
C PRO A 278 12.51 -6.33 -8.21
N VAL A 279 13.08 -6.98 -9.24
CA VAL A 279 14.25 -7.86 -9.14
C VAL A 279 15.49 -7.28 -9.82
N GLY A 280 15.34 -6.20 -10.59
CA GLY A 280 16.39 -5.69 -11.48
C GLY A 280 16.34 -6.34 -12.86
N GLY A 281 17.47 -6.51 -13.55
CA GLY A 281 17.49 -7.05 -14.90
C GLY A 281 18.86 -7.10 -15.55
N VAL A 282 18.97 -7.87 -16.63
CA VAL A 282 20.11 -7.83 -17.56
C VAL A 282 19.80 -6.79 -18.63
N VAL A 283 20.59 -5.71 -18.68
CA VAL A 283 20.48 -4.64 -19.65
C VAL A 283 21.46 -4.89 -20.79
N GLU A 284 20.95 -5.21 -21.97
CA GLU A 284 21.75 -5.46 -23.17
C GLU A 284 21.72 -4.25 -24.12
N LEU A 285 22.91 -3.73 -24.43
CA LEU A 285 23.12 -2.52 -25.24
C LEU A 285 23.98 -2.82 -26.47
N ARG A 286 23.59 -2.33 -27.65
CA ARG A 286 24.38 -2.48 -28.89
C ARG A 286 25.68 -1.69 -28.86
N ASP A 287 25.56 -0.41 -28.51
CA ASP A 287 26.69 0.50 -28.39
C ASP A 287 26.67 1.23 -27.04
N PRO A 288 27.25 0.64 -25.98
CA PRO A 288 27.16 1.20 -24.65
C PRO A 288 28.03 2.46 -24.52
N GLN A 289 27.36 3.62 -24.43
CA GLN A 289 27.99 4.92 -24.18
C GLN A 289 28.16 5.18 -22.67
N PRO A 290 29.38 5.42 -22.14
CA PRO A 290 29.63 5.51 -20.70
C PRO A 290 28.74 6.51 -19.95
N ALA A 291 28.61 7.74 -20.45
CA ALA A 291 27.82 8.78 -19.78
C ALA A 291 26.32 8.44 -19.72
N LEU A 292 25.78 7.85 -20.79
CA LEU A 292 24.37 7.47 -20.87
C LEU A 292 24.05 6.27 -19.97
N ALA A 293 24.94 5.28 -19.94
CA ALA A 293 24.81 4.12 -19.06
C ALA A 293 24.90 4.53 -17.58
N PHE A 294 25.84 5.40 -17.24
CA PHE A 294 26.01 5.90 -15.86
C PHE A 294 24.76 6.63 -15.37
N GLU A 295 24.26 7.59 -16.15
CA GLU A 295 23.06 8.36 -15.80
C GLU A 295 21.79 7.48 -15.79
N GLY A 296 21.67 6.57 -16.75
CA GLY A 296 20.56 5.61 -16.83
C GLY A 296 20.46 4.70 -15.60
N LEU A 297 21.58 4.14 -15.15
CA LEU A 297 21.65 3.34 -13.93
C LEU A 297 21.25 4.15 -12.69
N ARG A 298 21.74 5.39 -12.56
CA ARG A 298 21.35 6.27 -11.45
C ARG A 298 19.85 6.54 -11.44
N ARG A 299 19.26 6.85 -12.60
CA ARG A 299 17.81 7.07 -12.74
C ARG A 299 17.00 5.82 -12.41
N ALA A 300 17.52 4.64 -12.72
CA ALA A 300 16.92 3.35 -12.36
C ALA A 300 17.07 2.99 -10.86
N GLY A 301 17.78 3.82 -10.09
CA GLY A 301 17.99 3.63 -8.65
C GLY A 301 19.13 2.67 -8.31
N PHE A 302 20.09 2.47 -9.22
CA PHE A 302 21.30 1.67 -8.99
C PHE A 302 22.51 2.57 -8.73
N ASP A 303 23.46 2.06 -7.96
CA ASP A 303 24.81 2.64 -7.85
C ASP A 303 25.67 2.12 -9.01
N PRO A 304 26.05 2.96 -10.00
CA PRO A 304 26.81 2.50 -11.15
C PRO A 304 28.15 1.85 -10.79
N ALA A 305 28.77 2.24 -9.67
CA ALA A 305 30.04 1.67 -9.22
C ALA A 305 29.92 0.19 -8.80
N ARG A 306 28.70 -0.30 -8.57
CA ARG A 306 28.42 -1.67 -8.15
C ARG A 306 27.84 -2.54 -9.27
N VAL A 307 27.54 -1.97 -10.43
CA VAL A 307 26.92 -2.70 -11.54
C VAL A 307 28.01 -3.37 -12.40
N PRO A 308 28.01 -4.71 -12.50
CA PRO A 308 28.94 -5.43 -13.36
C PRO A 308 28.63 -5.20 -14.83
N GLN A 309 29.69 -5.27 -15.64
CA GLN A 309 29.67 -5.04 -17.08
C GLN A 309 30.30 -6.22 -17.79
N VAL A 310 29.57 -6.85 -18.71
CA VAL A 310 30.03 -8.02 -19.47
C VAL A 310 30.23 -7.63 -20.92
N GLY A 311 31.42 -7.91 -21.46
CA GLY A 311 31.75 -7.57 -22.86
C GLY A 311 31.94 -6.07 -23.12
N CYS A 312 31.91 -5.23 -22.08
CA CYS A 312 32.28 -3.81 -22.14
C CYS A 312 33.04 -3.34 -20.89
N SER A 313 33.70 -2.19 -21.03
CA SER A 313 34.38 -1.49 -19.95
C SER A 313 34.13 0.00 -20.11
N LEU A 314 33.22 0.54 -19.30
CA LEU A 314 32.72 1.92 -19.39
C LEU A 314 33.43 2.89 -18.44
N GLY A 315 34.51 2.47 -17.78
CA GLY A 315 35.29 3.31 -16.86
C GLY A 315 34.67 3.49 -15.46
N PHE A 316 33.63 2.72 -15.14
CA PHE A 316 33.06 2.56 -13.80
C PHE A 316 32.66 1.10 -13.58
N GLY A 317 32.23 0.74 -12.37
CA GLY A 317 31.71 -0.60 -12.09
C GLY A 317 32.75 -1.71 -12.17
N VAL A 318 32.26 -2.96 -12.18
CA VAL A 318 33.10 -4.16 -12.27
C VAL A 318 33.06 -4.71 -13.69
N SER A 319 34.17 -4.63 -14.43
CA SER A 319 34.24 -5.24 -15.77
C SER A 319 34.53 -6.75 -15.67
N LEU A 320 33.69 -7.54 -16.33
CA LEU A 320 33.78 -8.97 -16.52
C LEU A 320 34.14 -9.22 -17.98
N PRO A 321 35.44 -9.41 -18.30
CA PRO A 321 35.89 -9.51 -19.67
C PRO A 321 35.42 -10.82 -20.33
N ILE A 322 35.20 -10.75 -21.63
CA ILE A 322 35.00 -11.90 -22.50
C ILE A 322 36.19 -11.97 -23.46
N ASP A 323 36.74 -13.16 -23.64
CA ASP A 323 37.77 -13.41 -24.63
C ASP A 323 37.13 -13.48 -26.03
N PRO A 324 37.38 -12.51 -26.93
CA PRO A 324 36.79 -12.51 -28.26
C PRO A 324 37.31 -13.66 -29.15
N GLY A 325 38.41 -14.32 -28.78
CA GLY A 325 38.98 -15.45 -29.50
C GLY A 325 38.42 -16.81 -29.10
N ARG A 326 37.51 -16.88 -28.11
CA ARG A 326 36.89 -18.13 -27.64
C ARG A 326 35.38 -18.11 -27.81
N PRO A 327 34.75 -19.24 -28.22
CA PRO A 327 33.31 -19.38 -28.17
C PRO A 327 32.77 -19.19 -26.74
N VAL A 328 31.68 -18.44 -26.59
CA VAL A 328 31.00 -18.29 -25.31
C VAL A 328 30.12 -19.53 -25.06
N ASP A 329 30.69 -20.55 -24.44
CA ASP A 329 29.98 -21.78 -24.06
C ASP A 329 29.10 -21.61 -22.80
N ASP A 330 28.28 -22.60 -22.47
CA ASP A 330 27.36 -22.56 -21.31
C ASP A 330 28.11 -22.41 -19.99
N ARG A 331 29.27 -23.05 -19.88
CA ARG A 331 30.13 -22.95 -18.69
C ARG A 331 30.61 -21.51 -18.46
N SER A 332 30.97 -20.82 -19.53
CA SER A 332 31.39 -19.41 -19.47
C SER A 332 30.25 -18.50 -19.05
N VAL A 333 29.02 -18.73 -19.55
CA VAL A 333 27.82 -17.99 -19.14
C VAL A 333 27.51 -18.20 -17.66
N ALA A 334 27.48 -19.44 -17.18
CA ALA A 334 27.24 -19.75 -15.78
C ALA A 334 28.29 -19.10 -14.86
N HIS A 335 29.55 -19.12 -15.27
CA HIS A 335 30.62 -18.46 -14.52
C HIS A 335 30.47 -16.93 -14.46
N LEU A 336 30.08 -16.31 -15.59
CA LEU A 336 29.80 -14.87 -15.64
C LEU A 336 28.60 -14.49 -14.77
N ALA A 337 27.52 -15.27 -14.81
CA ALA A 337 26.33 -15.06 -13.97
C ALA A 337 26.65 -15.15 -12.47
N LEU A 338 27.44 -16.14 -12.05
CA LEU A 338 27.90 -16.29 -10.67
C LEU A 338 28.74 -15.09 -10.22
N ARG A 339 29.69 -14.64 -11.04
CA ARG A 339 30.54 -13.48 -10.73
C ARG A 339 29.74 -12.18 -10.69
N ALA A 340 28.76 -12.02 -11.58
CA ALA A 340 27.85 -10.89 -11.57
C ALA A 340 27.03 -10.84 -10.28
N ARG A 341 26.46 -11.97 -9.83
CA ARG A 341 25.74 -12.06 -8.56
C ARG A 341 26.63 -11.75 -7.35
N ALA A 342 27.87 -12.26 -7.33
CA ALA A 342 28.80 -12.02 -6.24
C ALA A 342 29.16 -10.53 -6.06
N ALA A 343 29.10 -9.72 -7.11
CA ALA A 343 29.35 -8.28 -7.02
C ALA A 343 28.24 -7.49 -6.28
N PHE A 344 27.05 -8.09 -6.09
CA PHE A 344 25.92 -7.49 -5.39
C PHE A 344 25.69 -8.04 -3.96
N ALA A 345 26.38 -9.11 -3.59
CA ALA A 345 26.39 -9.66 -2.22
C ALA A 345 27.17 -8.75 -1.26
#